data_AF-A0A2V4WTK6-F1
#
_entry.id   AF-A0A2V4WTK6-F1
#
_cell.length_a   1.000
_cell.length_b   1.000
_cell.length_c   1.000
_cell.angle_alpha   90.00
_cell.angle_beta   90.00
_cell.angle_gamma   90.00
#
_symmetry.space_group_name_H-M   'P 1'
#
loop_
_entity.id
_entity.type
_entity.pdbx_description
1 polymer ?
#
loop_
_entity_poly.entity_id
_entity_poly.type
_entity_poly.pdbx_seq_one_letter_code
_entity_poly.pdbx_strand_id
1 'polypeptide(L)' 'MDNIKPTLFFIFAALIFWFVGPIIVKFQLRFHKKHNPNLVEKAPGIFKGMKIFFQVFSIICVLFAFIVLFGIKI' A
#
# COMPACT_ATOMS: atom_id res chain seq x y z
N MET A 1 15.32 22.71 8.17
CA MET A 1 14.39 21.86 8.97
C MET A 1 13.12 21.52 8.17
N ASP A 2 13.13 21.79 6.87
CA ASP A 2 11.93 21.96 6.05
C ASP A 2 11.41 20.63 5.46
N ASN A 3 12.27 19.61 5.45
CA ASN A 3 11.97 18.28 4.92
C ASN A 3 11.33 17.34 5.96
N ILE A 4 11.20 17.74 7.23
CA ILE A 4 10.67 16.87 8.29
C ILE A 4 9.18 16.59 8.08
N LYS A 5 8.39 17.62 7.73
CA LYS A 5 6.95 17.49 7.47
C LYS A 5 6.64 16.49 6.34
N PRO A 6 7.22 16.60 5.13
CA PRO A 6 6.97 15.62 4.09
C PRO A 6 7.54 14.24 4.43
N THR A 7 8.68 14.14 5.12
CA THR A 7 9.23 12.85 5.58
C THR A 7 8.25 12.12 6.51
N LEU A 8 7.70 12.82 7.52
CA LEU A 8 6.69 12.26 8.43
C LEU A 8 5.43 11.80 7.69
N PHE A 9 4.98 12.58 6.70
CA PHE A 9 3.84 12.20 5.85
C PHE A 9 4.11 10.89 5.11
N PHE A 10 5.28 10.73 4.49
CA PHE A 10 5.62 9.50 3.76
C PHE A 10 5.81 8.30 4.68
N ILE A 11 6.39 8.47 5.87
CA ILE A 11 6.50 7.40 6.87
C ILE A 11 5.11 6.97 7.34
N PHE A 12 4.21 7.92 7.62
CA PHE A 12 2.85 7.62 8.03
C PHE A 12 2.06 6.91 6.92
N ALA A 13 2.19 7.38 5.67
CA ALA A 13 1.62 6.72 4.50
C ALA A 13 2.15 5.29 4.34
N ALA A 14 3.45 5.07 4.53
CA ALA A 14 4.06 3.74 4.47
C ALA A 14 3.43 2.79 5.49
N LEU A 15 3.23 3.25 6.74
CA LEU A 15 2.58 2.46 7.78
C LEU A 15 1.12 2.14 7.43
N ILE A 16 0.37 3.12 6.91
CA ILE A 16 -1.00 2.90 6.44
C ILE A 16 -1.01 1.82 5.36
N PHE A 17 -0.19 1.94 4.32
CA PHE A 17 -0.18 0.95 3.24
C PHE A 17 0.29 -0.44 3.71
N TRP A 18 1.18 -0.50 4.69
CA TRP A 18 1.65 -1.76 5.27
C TRP A 18 0.57 -2.49 6.08
N PHE A 19 -0.15 -1.77 6.94
CA PHE A 19 -1.14 -2.37 7.86
C PHE A 19 -2.55 -2.37 7.27
N VAL A 20 -3.00 -1.24 6.71
CA VAL A 20 -4.35 -1.05 6.20
C VAL A 20 -4.52 -1.71 4.83
N GLY A 21 -3.50 -1.68 3.97
CA GLY A 21 -3.55 -2.31 2.64
C GLY A 21 -3.97 -3.79 2.69
N PRO A 22 -3.31 -4.67 3.47
CA PRO A 22 -3.72 -6.06 3.62
C PRO A 22 -5.12 -6.25 4.21
N ILE A 23 -5.58 -5.34 5.07
CA ILE A 23 -6.91 -5.38 5.68
C ILE A 23 -7.98 -5.09 4.60
N ILE A 24 -7.77 -4.06 3.79
CA ILE A 24 -8.66 -3.71 2.67
C ILE A 24 -8.78 -4.89 1.71
N VAL A 25 -7.66 -5.49 1.30
CA VAL A 25 -7.67 -6.64 0.38
C VAL A 25 -8.42 -7.82 0.99
N LYS A 26 -8.23 -8.12 2.29
CA LYS A 26 -8.97 -9.18 3.00
C LYS A 26 -10.47 -8.90 3.06
N PHE A 27 -10.85 -7.64 3.28
CA PHE A 27 -12.26 -7.23 3.31
C PHE A 27 -12.88 -7.36 1.92
N GLN A 28 -12.20 -6.87 0.89
CA GLN A 28 -12.65 -6.91 -0.49
C GLN A 28 -12.78 -8.36 -0.99
N LEU A 29 -11.84 -9.24 -0.65
CA LEU A 29 -11.91 -10.67 -0.93
C LEU A 29 -13.13 -11.32 -0.26
N ARG A 30 -13.39 -11.01 1.03
CA ARG A 30 -14.58 -11.52 1.74
C ARG A 30 -15.89 -11.01 1.15
N PHE A 31 -15.95 -9.74 0.80
CA PHE A 31 -17.12 -9.13 0.16
C PHE A 31 -17.41 -9.79 -1.20
N HIS A 32 -16.40 -9.92 -2.05
CA HIS A 32 -16.57 -10.52 -3.38
C HIS A 32 -16.85 -12.02 -3.28
N LYS A 33 -16.28 -12.73 -2.31
CA LYS A 33 -16.62 -14.14 -2.08
C LYS A 33 -18.07 -14.32 -1.64
N LYS A 34 -18.65 -13.36 -0.92
CA LYS A 34 -20.04 -13.39 -0.44
C LYS A 34 -21.06 -12.99 -1.51
N HIS A 35 -20.73 -12.01 -2.35
CA HIS A 35 -21.68 -11.44 -3.32
C HIS A 35 -21.45 -11.89 -4.76
N ASN A 36 -20.21 -12.21 -5.15
CA ASN A 36 -19.84 -12.58 -6.52
C ASN A 36 -18.65 -13.59 -6.53
N PRO A 37 -18.85 -14.83 -6.03
CA PRO A 37 -17.78 -15.80 -5.84
C PRO A 37 -17.04 -16.15 -7.15
N ASN A 38 -17.75 -16.17 -8.29
CA ASN A 38 -17.17 -16.38 -9.62
C ASN A 38 -16.04 -15.41 -9.96
N LEU A 39 -16.08 -14.19 -9.42
CA LEU A 39 -15.07 -13.16 -9.69
C LEU A 39 -13.78 -13.44 -8.91
N VAL A 40 -13.88 -14.04 -7.73
CA VAL A 40 -12.74 -14.47 -6.92
C VAL A 40 -12.08 -15.72 -7.51
N GLU A 41 -12.87 -16.65 -8.05
CA GLU A 41 -12.36 -17.87 -8.68
C GLU A 41 -11.71 -17.62 -10.04
N LYS A 42 -12.28 -16.72 -10.86
CA LYS A 42 -11.73 -16.40 -12.18
C LYS A 42 -10.55 -15.45 -12.12
N ALA A 43 -10.47 -14.58 -11.10
CA ALA A 43 -9.43 -13.57 -11.00
C ALA A 43 -8.72 -13.53 -9.63
N PRO A 44 -8.19 -14.67 -9.12
CA PRO A 44 -7.46 -14.70 -7.85
C PRO A 44 -6.17 -13.85 -7.92
N GLY A 45 -5.63 -13.67 -9.12
CA GLY A 45 -4.45 -12.86 -9.40
C GLY A 45 -4.64 -11.38 -9.05
N ILE A 46 -5.85 -10.82 -9.24
CA ILE A 46 -6.12 -9.40 -8.94
C ILE A 46 -5.98 -9.13 -7.44
N PHE A 47 -6.50 -10.04 -6.60
CA PHE A 47 -6.42 -9.89 -5.14
C PHE A 47 -4.99 -10.08 -4.60
N LYS A 48 -4.22 -11.03 -5.16
CA LYS A 48 -2.79 -11.15 -4.87
C LYS A 48 -2.02 -9.91 -5.35
N GLY A 49 -2.33 -9.42 -6.54
CA GLY A 49 -1.74 -8.22 -7.15
C GLY A 49 -1.97 -6.98 -6.29
N MET A 50 -3.18 -6.74 -5.79
CA MET A 50 -3.45 -5.62 -4.87
C MET A 50 -2.64 -5.71 -3.58
N LYS A 51 -2.50 -6.91 -3.00
CA LYS A 51 -1.68 -7.07 -1.79
C LYS A 51 -0.22 -6.71 -2.05
N ILE A 52 0.34 -7.21 -3.16
CA ILE A 52 1.70 -6.91 -3.58
C ILE A 52 1.84 -5.42 -3.85
N PHE A 53 0.87 -4.81 -4.54
CA PHE A 53 0.83 -3.38 -4.82
C PHE A 53 0.93 -2.56 -3.54
N PHE A 54 0.09 -2.84 -2.53
CA PHE A 54 0.15 -2.12 -1.25
C PHE A 54 1.50 -2.28 -0.52
N GLN A 55 2.09 -3.48 -0.57
CA GLN A 55 3.41 -3.72 0.03
C GLN A 55 4.53 -2.97 -0.71
N VAL A 56 4.55 -3.02 -2.04
CA VAL A 56 5.51 -2.28 -2.87
C VAL A 56 5.34 -0.78 -2.68
N PHE A 57 4.10 -0.29 -2.62
CA PHE A 57 3.82 1.13 -2.43
C PHE A 57 4.28 1.61 -1.05
N SER A 58 4.11 0.79 -0.01
CA SER A 58 4.67 1.06 1.32
C SER A 58 6.19 1.20 1.29
N ILE A 59 6.89 0.30 0.61
CA ILE A 59 8.36 0.37 0.42
C ILE A 59 8.74 1.65 -0.33
N ILE A 60 8.02 2.01 -1.39
CA ILE A 60 8.24 3.25 -2.15
C ILE A 60 8.07 4.46 -1.24
N CYS A 61 7.03 4.51 -0.40
CA CYS A 61 6.85 5.59 0.56
C CYS A 61 8.04 5.71 1.53
N VAL A 62 8.60 4.60 2.01
CA VAL A 62 9.82 4.63 2.85
C VAL A 62 11.02 5.16 2.08
N LEU A 63 11.23 4.70 0.84
CA LEU A 63 12.33 5.19 -0.01
C LEU A 63 12.22 6.70 -0.28
N PHE A 64 11.01 7.19 -0.58
CA PHE A 64 10.75 8.61 -0.77
C PHE A 64 10.96 9.41 0.52
N ALA A 65 10.58 8.86 1.68
CA ALA A 65 10.87 9.50 2.97
C ALA A 65 12.39 9.70 3.15
N PHE A 66 13.21 8.72 2.80
CA PHE A 66 14.67 8.83 2.84
C PHE A 66 15.21 9.86 1.84
N ILE A 67 14.76 9.82 0.58
CA ILE A 67 15.17 10.78 -0.47
C ILE A 67 14.87 12.21 -0.03
N VAL A 68 13.67 12.45 0.48
CA VAL A 68 13.22 13.77 0.96
C VAL A 68 13.99 14.20 2.21
N LEU A 69 14.24 13.28 3.15
CA LEU A 69 15.00 13.55 4.36
C LEU A 69 16.44 14.00 4.04
N PHE A 70 17.10 13.32 3.10
CA PHE A 70 18.46 13.63 2.66
C PHE A 70 18.52 14.78 1.63
N GLY A 71 17.38 15.31 1.19
CA GLY A 71 17.32 16.41 0.23
C GLY A 71 17.88 16.04 -1.15
N ILE A 72 17.87 14.75 -1.51
CA ILE A 72 18.33 14.26 -2.81
C ILE A 72 17.31 14.74 -3.85
N LYS A 73 17.67 15.74 -4.66
CA LYS A 73 16.89 16.16 -5.81
C LYS A 73 17.09 15.15 -6.93
N ILE A 74 16.05 14.37 -7.23
CA ILE A 74 15.94 13.56 -8.45
C ILE A 74 15.40 14.46 -9.56
#